data_AF-J3N5S8-F1
#
_entry.id   AF-J3N5S8-F1
#
_cell.length_a   1.000
_cell.length_b   1.000
_cell.length_c   1.000
_cell.angle_alpha   90.00
_cell.angle_beta   90.00
_cell.angle_gamma   90.00
#
_symmetry.space_group_name_H-M   'P 1'
#
loop_
_entity.id
_entity.type
_entity.pdbx_description
1 polymer ?
#
loop_
_entity_poly.entity_id
_entity_poly.type
_entity_poly.pdbx_seq_one_letter_code
_entity_poly.pdbx_strand_id
1 'polypeptide(L)'
;MIPLERLSHFRRPFDMEVNLRELILKHPGIFYISTKGSTQTVLLRESYSKGCLIEPNPVYNVRRKMLGLILSGCRGIDEMDSATWVSEEHNQESAT
;
A
#
# COMPACT_ATOMS: atom_id res chain seq x y z
N MET A 1 -4.11 -15.60 1.37
CA MET A 1 -5.50 -15.24 1.73
C MET A 1 -5.70 -15.56 3.21
N ILE A 2 -6.04 -14.57 4.03
CA ILE A 2 -6.19 -14.75 5.49
C ILE A 2 -7.66 -14.48 5.87
N PRO A 3 -8.32 -15.39 6.62
CA PRO A 3 -9.65 -15.12 7.15
C PRO A 3 -9.68 -13.87 8.03
N LEU A 4 -10.72 -13.06 7.89
CA LEU A 4 -10.84 -11.79 8.60
C LEU A 4 -10.87 -11.96 10.12
N GLU A 5 -11.46 -13.05 10.62
CA GLU A 5 -11.46 -13.40 12.05
C GLU A 5 -10.04 -13.53 12.61
N ARG A 6 -9.12 -14.09 11.82
CA ARG A 6 -7.73 -14.25 12.26
C ARG A 6 -6.98 -12.93 12.37
N LEU A 7 -7.37 -11.93 11.59
CA LEU A 7 -6.76 -10.61 11.64
C LEU A 7 -7.04 -9.91 12.98
N SER A 8 -8.21 -10.17 13.58
CA SER A 8 -8.57 -9.56 14.88
C SER A 8 -7.55 -9.82 16.00
N HIS A 9 -6.83 -10.95 15.94
CA HIS A 9 -5.77 -11.28 16.91
C HIS A 9 -4.57 -10.34 16.84
N PHE A 10 -4.31 -9.70 15.70
CA PHE A 10 -3.21 -8.75 15.55
C PHE A 10 -3.46 -7.42 16.25
N ARG A 11 -4.66 -7.18 16.79
CA ARG A 11 -4.93 -5.94 17.52
C ARG A 11 -4.02 -5.76 18.74
N ARG A 12 -3.77 -6.82 19.52
CA ARG A 12 -2.94 -6.73 20.74
C ARG A 12 -1.43 -6.62 20.44
N PRO A 13 -0.84 -7.45 19.56
CA PRO A 13 0.59 -7.38 19.26
C PRO A 13 1.04 -6.06 18.63
N PHE A 14 0.14 -5.38 17.91
CA PHE A 14 0.43 -4.12 17.22
C PHE A 14 -0.16 -2.89 17.92
N ASP A 15 -0.68 -3.07 19.15
CA ASP A 15 -1.34 -2.02 19.95
C ASP A 15 -2.31 -1.16 19.13
N MET A 16 -3.12 -1.81 18.30
CA MET A 16 -4.04 -1.11 17.41
C MET A 16 -5.31 -0.70 18.16
N GLU A 17 -5.51 0.61 18.28
CA GLU A 17 -6.73 1.16 18.88
C GLU A 17 -7.97 0.90 17.99
N VAL A 18 -7.78 0.85 16.67
CA VAL A 18 -8.84 0.69 15.67
C VAL A 18 -9.24 -0.77 15.42
N ASN A 19 -10.52 -0.97 15.10
CA ASN A 19 -11.01 -2.27 14.67
C ASN A 19 -10.46 -2.59 13.26
N LEU A 20 -9.64 -3.63 13.15
CA LEU A 20 -9.05 -4.08 11.89
C LEU A 20 -10.08 -4.34 10.80
N ARG A 21 -11.27 -4.84 11.15
CA ARG A 21 -12.35 -5.04 10.18
C ARG A 21 -12.79 -3.73 9.55
N GLU A 22 -12.97 -2.70 10.37
CA GLU A 22 -13.40 -1.38 9.91
C GLU A 22 -12.31 -0.71 9.06
N LEU A 23 -11.04 -0.85 9.47
CA LEU A 23 -9.90 -0.35 8.71
C LEU A 23 -9.85 -0.95 7.29
N ILE A 24 -10.01 -2.27 7.18
CA ILE A 24 -10.00 -2.98 5.90
C ILE A 24 -11.15 -2.49 5.00
N LEU A 25 -12.34 -2.29 5.57
CA LEU A 25 -13.51 -1.80 4.85
C LEU A 25 -13.38 -0.33 4.41
N LYS A 26 -12.67 0.51 5.16
CA LYS A 26 -12.39 1.92 4.79
C LYS A 26 -11.40 2.05 3.62
N HIS A 27 -10.58 1.02 3.37
CA HIS A 27 -9.53 1.06 2.34
C HIS A 27 -9.67 -0.06 1.30
N PRO A 28 -10.78 -0.10 0.53
CA PRO A 28 -11.02 -1.15 -0.48
C PRO A 28 -10.03 -1.09 -1.66
N GLY A 29 -9.31 0.03 -1.83
CA GLY A 29 -8.24 0.15 -2.82
C GLY A 29 -7.00 -0.67 -2.46
N ILE A 30 -6.77 -0.93 -1.17
CA ILE A 30 -5.58 -1.62 -0.65
C ILE A 30 -5.85 -3.13 -0.51
N PHE A 31 -7.05 -3.47 -0.03
CA PHE A 31 -7.42 -4.86 0.25
C PHE A 31 -8.43 -5.40 -0.74
N TYR A 32 -8.18 -6.61 -1.23
CA TYR A 32 -9.20 -7.42 -1.86
C TYR A 32 -9.93 -8.24 -0.80
N ILE A 33 -11.25 -8.17 -0.80
CA ILE A 33 -12.11 -8.89 0.15
C ILE A 33 -12.96 -9.85 -0.66
N SER A 34 -12.88 -11.14 -0.32
CA SER A 34 -13.74 -12.18 -0.89
C SER A 34 -14.62 -12.76 0.20
N THR A 35 -15.88 -13.01 -0.12
CA THR A 35 -16.83 -13.67 0.77
C THR A 35 -17.20 -15.02 0.16
N LYS A 36 -16.91 -16.11 0.87
CA LYS A 36 -17.31 -17.46 0.48
C LYS A 36 -18.18 -18.05 1.59
N GLY A 37 -19.49 -18.15 1.31
CA GLY A 37 -20.46 -18.53 2.34
C GLY A 37 -20.47 -17.50 3.47
N SER A 38 -20.20 -17.94 4.71
CA SER A 38 -20.07 -17.07 5.88
C SER A 38 -18.65 -16.53 6.11
N THR A 39 -17.64 -17.09 5.44
CA THR A 39 -16.23 -16.71 5.68
C THR A 39 -15.81 -15.54 4.80
N GLN A 40 -15.37 -14.45 5.44
CA GLN A 40 -14.72 -13.32 4.78
C GLN A 40 -13.21 -13.54 4.77
N THR A 41 -12.60 -13.47 3.59
CA THR A 41 -11.16 -13.60 3.41
C THR A 41 -10.59 -12.30 2.85
N VAL A 42 -9.45 -11.88 3.38
CA VAL A 42 -8.77 -10.65 2.96
C VAL A 42 -7.42 -10.99 2.34
N LEU A 43 -7.08 -10.25 1.30
CA LEU A 43 -5.78 -10.27 0.63
C LEU A 43 -5.32 -8.83 0.41
N LEU A 44 -4.04 -8.56 0.65
CA LEU A 44 -3.41 -7.30 0.25
C LEU A 44 -3.21 -7.33 -1.27
N ARG A 45 -3.68 -6.30 -1.99
CA ARG A 45 -3.60 -6.27 -3.47
C ARG A 45 -2.18 -6.06 -3.97
N GLU A 46 -1.44 -5.19 -3.31
CA GLU A 46 -0.11 -4.75 -3.69
C GLU A 46 0.69 -4.51 -2.41
N SER A 47 2.01 -4.58 -2.47
CA SER A 47 2.86 -4.36 -1.31
C SER A 47 2.95 -2.85 -0.99
N TYR A 48 2.60 -2.46 0.24
CA TYR A 48 2.67 -1.08 0.71
C TYR A 48 3.68 -0.91 1.85
N SER A 49 4.40 0.22 1.84
CA SER A 49 5.26 0.69 2.93
C SER A 49 5.01 2.18 3.17
N LYS A 50 4.73 2.56 4.43
CA LYS A 50 4.48 3.96 4.85
C LYS A 50 3.46 4.71 3.97
N GLY A 51 2.45 4.01 3.46
CA GLY A 51 1.40 4.59 2.60
C GLY A 51 1.76 4.72 1.10
N CYS A 52 2.93 4.23 0.69
CA CYS A 52 3.34 4.15 -0.71
C CYS A 52 3.45 2.69 -1.17
N LEU A 53 3.27 2.43 -2.46
CA LEU A 53 3.59 1.13 -3.03
C LEU A 53 5.09 0.86 -2.99
N ILE A 54 5.46 -0.35 -2.59
CA ILE A 54 6.84 -0.83 -2.65
C ILE A 54 7.22 -1.08 -4.11
N GLU A 55 6.33 -1.74 -4.86
CA GLU A 55 6.48 -1.97 -6.30
C GLU A 55 5.49 -1.09 -7.07
N PRO A 56 5.92 0.08 -7.59
CA PRO A 56 5.04 1.00 -8.27
C PRO A 56 4.67 0.48 -9.67
N ASN A 57 3.41 0.64 -10.03
CA ASN A 57 2.91 0.37 -11.38
C ASN A 57 2.53 1.67 -12.12
N PRO A 58 2.35 1.63 -13.45
CA PRO A 58 2.04 2.82 -14.23
C PRO A 58 0.79 3.57 -13.74
N VAL A 59 -0.24 2.85 -13.28
CA VAL A 59 -1.49 3.44 -12.79
C VAL A 59 -1.25 4.18 -11.47
N TYR A 60 -0.48 3.59 -10.56
CA TYR A 60 -0.09 4.23 -9.30
C TYR A 60 0.69 5.53 -9.52
N ASN A 61 1.64 5.51 -10.46
CA ASN A 61 2.46 6.70 -10.77
C ASN A 61 1.60 7.86 -11.28
N VAL A 62 0.66 7.57 -12.20
CA VAL A 62 -0.29 8.58 -12.70
C VAL A 62 -1.17 9.11 -11.58
N ARG A 63 -1.70 8.24 -10.72
CA ARG A 63 -2.53 8.65 -9.57
C ARG A 63 -1.77 9.53 -8.59
N ARG A 64 -0.51 9.20 -8.28
CA ARG A 64 0.35 10.02 -7.40
C ARG A 64 0.62 11.38 -8.02
N LYS A 65 0.94 11.44 -9.31
CA LYS A 65 1.14 12.70 -10.03
C LYS A 65 -0.12 13.56 -10.02
N MET A 66 -1.28 12.97 -10.32
CA MET A 66 -2.56 13.67 -10.27
C MET A 66 -2.87 14.19 -8.86
N LEU A 67 -2.66 13.39 -7.82
CA LEU A 67 -2.86 13.81 -6.44
C LEU A 67 -1.92 14.97 -6.06
N GLY A 68 -0.66 14.91 -6.48
CA GLY A 68 0.30 16.02 -6.33
C GLY A 68 -0.22 17.31 -6.97
N LEU A 69 -0.69 17.25 -8.22
CA LEU A 69 -1.24 18.40 -8.95
C LEU A 69 -2.50 18.98 -8.29
N ILE A 70 -3.38 18.12 -7.75
CA ILE A 70 -4.58 18.56 -7.03
C ILE A 70 -4.18 19.30 -5.75
N LEU A 71 -3.20 18.76 -5.00
CA LEU A 71 -2.76 19.34 -3.74
C LEU A 71 -1.95 20.64 -3.94
N SER A 72 -1.16 20.75 -5.01
CA SER A 72 -0.46 21.99 -5.37
C SER A 72 -1.42 23.10 -5.84
N GLY A 73 -2.66 22.75 -6.20
CA GLY A 73 -3.61 23.68 -6.79
C GLY A 73 -3.09 24.26 -8.11
N CYS A 74 -3.59 25.44 -8.51
CA CYS A 74 -3.17 26.12 -9.75
C CYS A 74 -1.81 26.85 -9.63
N ARG A 75 -1.05 26.65 -8.55
CA ARG A 75 0.23 27.34 -8.33
C ARG A 75 1.35 26.53 -8.98
N GLY A 76 1.66 26.85 -10.24
CA GLY A 76 2.96 26.61 -10.87
C GLY A 76 3.33 25.14 -11.06
N ILE A 77 3.38 24.71 -12.30
CA ILE A 77 4.02 23.46 -12.71
C ILE A 77 5.52 23.70 -12.53
N ASP A 78 6.08 23.41 -11.37
CA ASP A 78 7.52 23.27 -11.21
C ASP A 78 7.86 21.78 -11.24
N GLU A 79 8.78 21.42 -12.13
CA GLU A 79 9.11 20.05 -12.50
C GLU A 79 9.48 19.21 -11.26
N MET A 80 8.66 18.19 -10.96
CA MET A 80 9.03 17.16 -10.01
C MET A 80 9.68 16.00 -10.77
N ASP A 81 10.99 16.15 -11.03
CA ASP A 81 11.84 15.04 -11.40
C ASP A 81 12.24 14.21 -10.17
N SER A 82 12.32 12.91 -10.39
CA SER A 82 12.93 11.86 -9.57
C SER A 82 12.22 11.42 -8.27
N ALA A 83 11.48 10.31 -8.40
CA ALA A 83 11.50 9.27 -7.38
C ALA A 83 11.69 7.90 -8.06
N THR A 84 12.75 7.80 -8.85
CA THR A 84 13.39 6.53 -9.21
C THR A 84 14.64 6.41 -8.35
N TRP A 85 14.46 6.01 -7.08
CA TRP A 85 15.46 5.43 -6.19
C TRP A 85 14.59 4.66 -5.17
N VAL A 86 14.48 3.34 -5.20
CA VAL A 86 15.56 2.39 -4.94
C VAL A 86 15.32 1.14 -5.77
N SER A 87 16.21 0.85 -6.71
CA SER A 87 16.55 -0.52 -7.07
C SER A 87 18.07 -0.62 -7.02
N GLU A 88 18.54 -1.76 -6.51
CA GLU A 88 19.90 -2.29 -6.68
C GLU A 88 21.01 -1.71 -5.79
N GLU A 89 21.12 -2.21 -4.55
CA GLU A 89 22.43 -2.57 -3.97
C GLU A 89 22.28 -3.82 -3.07
N HIS A 90 22.44 -5.00 -3.68
CA HIS A 90 23.23 -6.12 -3.12
C HIS A 90 23.29 -7.26 -4.14
N ASN A 91 24.05 -7.08 -5.22
CA ASN A 91 24.69 -8.21 -5.87
C ASN A 91 26.02 -7.78 -6.48
N GLN A 92 27.03 -7.56 -5.63
CA GLN A 92 28.42 -7.79 -6.03
C GLN A 92 29.31 -7.92 -4.78
N GLU A 93 29.27 -9.10 -4.14
CA GLU A 93 30.46 -9.58 -3.42
C GLU A 93 30.63 -11.07 -3.73
N SER A 94 31.13 -11.30 -4.94
CA SER A 94 31.76 -12.54 -5.36
C SER A 94 32.94 -12.14 -6.23
N ALA A 95 34.08 -11.89 -5.60
CA ALA A 95 35.44 -12.13 -6.10
C ALA A 95 36.45 -11.44 -5.18
N THR A 96 36.93 -12.14 -4.16
CA THR A 96 38.38 -12.32 -3.91
C THR A 96 38.56 -13.60 -3.10
#